data_AF-A0A934VDE7-F1
#
_entry.id   AF-A0A934VDE7-F1
#
_cell.length_a   1.000
_cell.length_b   1.000
_cell.length_c   1.000
_cell.angle_alpha   90.00
_cell.angle_beta   90.00
_cell.angle_gamma   90.00
#
_symmetry.space_group_name_H-M   'P 1'
#
loop_
_entity.id
_entity.type
_entity.pdbx_description
1 polymer ?
#
loop_
_entity_poly.entity_id
_entity_poly.type
_entity_poly.pdbx_seq_one_letter_code
_entity_poly.pdbx_strand_id
1 'polypeptide(L)' 'MTLATAFYEGDEATRNCLRHKADFFPLSRPDETPYGLRSMVIRLNGEIFLVEDTSGGETGVFSLLLPLMQSN' A
#
# COMPACT_ATOMS: atom_id res chain seq x y z
N MET A 1 4.30 -7.11 2.24
CA MET A 1 3.42 -7.14 3.43
C MET A 1 3.93 -6.25 4.56
N THR A 2 5.17 -6.44 5.05
CA THR A 2 5.72 -5.72 6.22
C THR A 2 5.63 -4.19 6.20
N LEU A 3 5.88 -3.54 5.05
CA LEU A 3 5.83 -2.07 4.93
C LEU A 3 4.44 -1.49 5.14
N ALA A 4 3.40 -2.16 4.62
CA ALA A 4 2.04 -1.67 4.72
C ALA A 4 1.51 -1.77 6.14
N THR A 5 1.71 -2.92 6.77
CA THR A 5 1.36 -3.16 8.17
C THR A 5 2.09 -2.16 9.08
N ALA A 6 3.40 -1.99 8.90
CA ALA A 6 4.19 -1.03 9.69
C ALA A 6 3.71 0.42 9.52
N PHE A 7 3.23 0.80 8.33
CA PHE A 7 2.68 2.13 8.10
C PHE A 7 1.31 2.34 8.77
N TYR A 8 0.42 1.34 8.69
CA TYR A 8 -0.92 1.42 9.27
C TYR A 8 -0.92 1.31 10.80
N GLU A 9 -0.13 0.40 11.36
CA GLU A 9 -0.13 0.08 12.80
C GLU A 9 0.95 0.82 13.58
N GLY A 10 2.00 1.31 12.90
CA GLY A 10 3.09 2.04 13.52
C GLY A 10 2.65 3.37 14.11
N ASP A 11 3.48 3.93 14.98
CA ASP A 11 3.29 5.28 15.52
C ASP A 11 3.68 6.38 14.51
N GLU A 12 3.55 7.64 14.91
CA GLU A 12 3.88 8.77 14.04
C GLU A 12 5.37 8.81 13.68
N ALA A 13 6.25 8.46 14.63
CA ALA A 13 7.70 8.38 14.39
C ALA A 13 8.04 7.33 13.32
N THR A 14 7.42 6.14 13.41
CA THR A 14 7.55 5.06 12.43
C THR A 14 7.06 5.50 11.06
N ARG A 15 5.86 6.10 10.99
CA ARG A 15 5.31 6.61 9.73
C ARG A 15 6.20 7.68 9.10
N ASN A 16 6.74 8.59 9.90
CA ASN A 16 7.66 9.61 9.43
C ASN A 16 8.95 8.98 8.89
N CYS A 17 9.55 8.02 9.60
CA CYS A 17 10.71 7.28 9.10
C CYS A 17 10.44 6.58 7.76
N LEU A 18 9.27 5.93 7.63
CA LEU A 18 8.89 5.22 6.40
C LEU A 18 8.67 6.17 5.21
N ARG A 19 8.10 7.35 5.43
CA ARG A 19 7.90 8.38 4.38
C ARG A 19 9.20 8.90 3.77
N HIS A 20 10.34 8.75 4.45
CA HIS A 20 11.64 9.07 3.86
C HIS A 20 12.14 8.00 2.87
N LYS A 21 11.52 6.81 2.87
CA LYS A 21 11.96 5.64 2.09
C LYS A 21 11.01 5.26 0.96
N ALA A 22 9.72 5.55 1.12
CA ALA A 22 8.67 5.21 0.17
C ALA A 22 7.52 6.22 0.23
N ASP A 23 6.80 6.35 -0.87
CA ASP A 23 5.53 7.09 -0.91
C ASP A 23 4.38 6.12 -0.62
N PHE A 24 3.42 6.56 0.19
CA PHE A 24 2.26 5.76 0.60
C PHE A 24 0.99 6.51 0.20
N PHE A 25 0.11 5.84 -0.53
CA PHE A 25 -1.17 6.37 -1.00
C PHE A 25 -2.31 5.46 -0.50
N PRO A 26 -2.90 5.77 0.66
CA PRO A 26 -4.08 5.06 1.15
C PRO A 26 -5.24 5.25 0.16
N LEU A 27 -5.92 4.16 -0.19
CA LEU A 27 -7.09 4.19 -1.04
C LEU A 27 -8.35 3.99 -0.20
N SER A 28 -9.28 4.93 -0.30
CA SER A 28 -10.63 4.76 0.23
C SER A 28 -11.40 3.84 -0.71
N ARG A 29 -11.93 2.73 -0.19
CA ARG A 29 -12.91 1.93 -0.93
C ARG A 29 -14.30 2.55 -0.75
N PRO A 30 -15.10 2.69 -1.81
CA PRO A 30 -16.48 3.11 -1.66
C PRO A 30 -17.25 2.11 -0.77
N ASP A 31 -18.15 2.64 0.06
CA ASP A 31 -18.79 2.09 1.27
C ASP A 31 -19.61 0.77 1.16
N GLU A 32 -19.20 -0.20 0.34
CA GLU A 32 -19.97 -1.46 0.17
C GLU A 32 -19.25 -2.72 0.67
N THR A 33 -18.00 -2.64 1.14
CA THR A 33 -17.34 -3.82 1.73
C THR A 33 -17.58 -3.87 3.24
N PRO A 34 -18.31 -4.88 3.76
CA PRO A 34 -18.71 -4.95 5.17
C PRO A 34 -17.55 -5.21 6.17
N TYR A 35 -16.30 -5.22 5.72
CA TYR A 35 -15.15 -5.71 6.50
C TYR A 35 -14.03 -4.70 6.75
N GLY A 36 -14.22 -3.41 6.45
CA GLY A 36 -13.18 -2.39 6.73
C GLY A 36 -11.84 -2.68 6.04
N LEU A 37 -11.89 -3.39 4.90
CA LEU A 37 -10.70 -3.82 4.16
C LEU A 37 -9.93 -2.61 3.64
N ARG A 38 -8.64 -2.54 3.95
CA ARG A 38 -7.77 -1.43 3.53
C ARG A 38 -7.10 -1.75 2.20
N SER A 39 -6.88 -0.70 1.42
CA SER A 39 -6.05 -0.74 0.23
C SER A 39 -5.04 0.39 0.25
N MET A 40 -3.83 0.10 -0.22
CA MET A 40 -2.76 1.09 -0.27
C MET A 40 -1.86 0.85 -1.47
N VAL A 41 -1.52 1.93 -2.16
CA VAL A 41 -0.44 1.92 -3.14
C VAL A 41 0.84 2.39 -2.45
N ILE A 42 1.93 1.66 -2.65
CA ILE A 42 3.25 2.02 -2.16
C ILE A 42 4.16 2.19 -3.37
N ARG A 43 4.84 3.35 -3.47
CA ARG A 43 5.92 3.55 -4.43
C ARG A 43 7.25 3.47 -3.70
N LEU A 44 8.10 2.52 -4.10
CA LEU A 44 9.41 2.29 -3.49
C LEU A 44 10.42 1.99 -4.60
N ASN A 45 11.52 2.75 -4.64
CA ASN A 45 12.61 2.55 -5.62
C ASN A 45 12.17 2.48 -7.09
N GLY A 46 11.13 3.23 -7.47
CA GLY A 46 10.58 3.23 -8.83
C GLY A 46 9.58 2.10 -9.11
N GLU A 47 9.41 1.17 -8.18
CA GLU A 47 8.40 0.11 -8.23
C GLU A 47 7.10 0.56 -7.55
N ILE A 48 5.97 0.06 -8.04
CA ILE A 48 4.64 0.35 -7.50
C ILE A 48 4.03 -0.96 -7.02
N PHE A 49 3.61 -0.97 -5.75
CA PHE A 49 2.98 -2.11 -5.10
C PHE A 49 1.55 -1.75 -4.72
N LEU A 50 0.58 -2.57 -5.13
CA LEU A 50 -0.77 -2.53 -4.57
C LEU A 50 -0.87 -3.54 -3.42
N VAL A 51 -1.26 -3.05 -2.25
CA VAL A 51 -1.46 -3.86 -1.05
C VAL A 51 -2.93 -3.80 -0.65
N GLU A 52 -3.52 -4.96 -0.42
CA GLU A 52 -4.93 -5.08 -0.06
C GLU A 52 -5.15 -6.08 1.07
N ASP A 53 -6.02 -5.73 2.00
CA ASP A 53 -6.56 -6.69 2.95
C ASP A 53 -7.53 -7.62 2.23
N THR A 54 -7.40 -8.92 2.48
CA THR A 54 -8.32 -9.94 1.99
C THR A 54 -9.39 -10.25 3.03
N SER A 55 -10.51 -10.82 2.59
CA SER A 55 -11.59 -11.27 3.50
C SER A 55 -11.15 -12.34 4.51
N GLY A 56 -10.01 -13.00 4.28
CA GLY A 56 -9.41 -13.96 5.22
C GLY A 56 -8.57 -13.30 6.33
N GLY A 57 -8.43 -11.97 6.34
CA GLY A 57 -7.56 -11.25 7.28
C GLY A 57 -6.08 -11.23 6.87
N GLU A 58 -5.73 -11.83 5.73
CA GLU A 58 -4.38 -11.79 5.19
C GLU A 58 -4.18 -10.50 4.37
N THR A 59 -3.06 -9.81 4.57
CA THR A 59 -2.65 -8.65 3.77
C THR A 59 -1.79 -9.11 2.59
N GLY A 60 -2.34 -9.12 1.37
CA GLY A 60 -1.63 -9.55 0.17
C GLY A 60 -1.03 -8.37 -0.61
N VAL A 61 0.08 -8.62 -1.33
CA VAL A 61 0.62 -7.69 -2.35
C VAL A 61 0.15 -8.21 -3.71
N PHE A 62 -0.73 -7.47 -4.38
CA PHE A 62 -1.48 -7.99 -5.52
C PHE A 62 -1.00 -7.52 -6.89
N SER A 63 -0.12 -6.51 -6.98
CA SER A 63 0.48 -6.16 -8.28
C SER A 63 1.77 -5.35 -8.15
N LEU A 64 2.80 -5.76 -8.90
CA LEU A 64 3.95 -4.94 -9.28
C LEU A 64 3.59 -4.25 -10.61
N LEU A 65 3.14 -3.00 -10.54
CA LEU A 65 2.87 -2.23 -11.76
C LEU A 65 4.20 -1.68 -12.26
N LEU A 66 4.78 -2.32 -13.29
CA LEU A 66 5.93 -1.77 -13.99
C LEU A 66 5.50 -0.47 -14.69
N PRO A 67 6.29 0.61 -14.62
CA PRO A 67 6.01 1.81 -15.39
C PRO A 67 5.92 1.46 -16.88
N LEU A 68 4.83 1.83 -17.54
CA LEU A 68 4.78 1.80 -19.00
C LEU A 68 5.90 2.72 -19.51
N MET A 69 6.92 2.15 -20.15
CA MET A 69 7.88 2.97 -20.90
C MET A 69 7.07 3.77 -21.92
N GLN A 70 7.09 5.09 -21.82
CA GLN A 70 6.62 5.95 -22.91
C GLN A 70 7.47 5.59 -24.13
N SER A 71 6.84 4.96 -25.12
CA SER A 71 7.46 4.74 -26.41
C SER A 71 7.67 6.11 -27.05
N ASN A 72 8.91 6.41 -27.45
CA ASN A 72 9.34 7.66 -28.09
C ASN A 72 8.47 8.04 -29.28
#